data_AF-A0A8T3A5E5-F1
#
_entry.id   AF-A0A8T3A5E5-F1
#
_cell.length_a   1.000
_cell.length_b   1.000
_cell.length_c   1.000
_cell.angle_alpha   90.00
_cell.angle_beta   90.00
_cell.angle_gamma   90.00
#
_symmetry.space_group_name_H-M   'P 1'
#
loop_
_entity.id
_entity.type
_entity.pdbx_description
1 polymer ?
#
loop_
_entity_poly.entity_id
_entity_poly.type
_entity_poly.pdbx_seq_one_letter_code
_entity_poly.pdbx_strand_id
1 'polypeptide(L)'
;MGFCKKWRRGKFFGRLFALLCLFVPIFCILALLSPGLPELAPNSGSQVLVSKRSVEGETKLGELGLLMIKMLPENLAFTAFVPSEKAFDHVLKLQSNSSLMTDKMNDTFAILSQIMGFCTVPQHIPSESVPVLKELQLDSVSGFRIYVWKMPDGTLLVNNIRSEQVDLRKGEIIVHVMEGVIMDAEFEQSFIPDYEE
;
A
#
# COMPACT_ATOMS: atom_id res chain seq x y z
N MET A 1 -62.72 -41.03 13.81
CA MET A 1 -61.93 -39.87 14.30
C MET A 1 -60.78 -39.65 13.33
N GLY A 2 -60.73 -38.53 12.59
CA GLY A 2 -59.67 -38.29 11.60
C GLY A 2 -60.00 -37.18 10.61
N PHE A 3 -59.97 -35.91 11.07
CA PHE A 3 -60.17 -34.73 10.22
C PHE A 3 -58.86 -34.38 9.48
N CYS A 4 -58.88 -34.47 8.15
CA CYS A 4 -57.77 -34.08 7.29
C CYS A 4 -57.85 -32.57 6.97
N LYS A 5 -56.99 -31.77 7.61
CA LYS A 5 -56.94 -30.31 7.49
C LYS A 5 -56.08 -29.91 6.27
N LYS A 6 -56.73 -29.72 5.11
CA LYS A 6 -56.10 -29.29 3.85
C LYS A 6 -55.65 -27.82 3.98
N TRP A 7 -54.34 -27.61 4.16
CA TRP A 7 -53.72 -26.28 4.36
C TRP A 7 -53.67 -25.44 3.07
N ARG A 8 -54.21 -24.22 3.14
CA ARG A 8 -54.18 -23.20 2.08
C ARG A 8 -52.77 -22.59 1.92
N ARG A 9 -51.85 -23.29 1.24
CA ARG A 9 -50.48 -22.81 0.99
C ARG A 9 -50.37 -21.65 0.00
N GLY A 10 -51.32 -21.48 -0.94
CA GLY A 10 -51.20 -20.48 -2.02
C GLY A 10 -51.31 -19.01 -1.60
N LYS A 11 -52.12 -18.67 -0.59
CA LYS A 11 -52.35 -17.27 -0.19
C LYS A 11 -51.18 -16.67 0.61
N PHE A 12 -50.37 -17.51 1.25
CA PHE A 12 -49.24 -17.06 2.07
C PHE A 12 -48.05 -16.65 1.19
N PHE A 13 -47.75 -17.45 0.16
CA PHE A 13 -46.69 -17.15 -0.80
C PHE A 13 -46.97 -15.88 -1.62
N GLY A 14 -48.21 -15.66 -2.05
CA GLY A 14 -48.57 -14.42 -2.77
C GLY A 14 -48.37 -13.16 -1.92
N ARG A 15 -48.69 -13.23 -0.63
CA ARG A 15 -48.45 -12.10 0.30
C ARG A 15 -46.98 -11.89 0.61
N LEU A 16 -46.21 -12.97 0.77
CA LEU A 16 -44.76 -12.90 0.98
C LEU A 16 -44.04 -12.31 -0.24
N PHE A 17 -44.43 -12.75 -1.43
CA PHE A 17 -43.90 -12.23 -2.69
C PHE A 17 -44.25 -10.75 -2.90
N ALA A 18 -45.50 -10.36 -2.60
CA ALA A 18 -45.91 -8.96 -2.66
C ALA A 18 -45.12 -8.07 -1.68
N LEU A 19 -44.81 -8.56 -0.47
CA LEU A 19 -43.98 -7.82 0.48
C LEU A 19 -42.54 -7.69 -0.02
N LEU A 20 -41.94 -8.77 -0.55
CA LEU A 20 -40.61 -8.72 -1.16
C LEU A 20 -40.54 -7.73 -2.33
N CYS A 21 -41.51 -7.73 -3.23
CA CYS A 21 -41.59 -6.76 -4.33
C CYS A 21 -41.74 -5.30 -3.87
N LEU A 22 -42.25 -5.06 -2.67
CA LEU A 22 -42.39 -3.72 -2.10
C LEU A 22 -41.12 -3.29 -1.37
N PHE A 23 -40.49 -4.17 -0.58
CA PHE A 23 -39.33 -3.82 0.24
C PHE A 23 -38.00 -3.80 -0.53
N VAL A 24 -37.83 -4.64 -1.55
CA VAL A 24 -36.60 -4.66 -2.37
C VAL A 24 -36.33 -3.32 -3.06
N PRO A 25 -37.27 -2.69 -3.80
CA PRO A 25 -37.00 -1.40 -4.44
C PRO A 25 -36.81 -0.28 -3.41
N ILE A 26 -37.51 -0.32 -2.27
CA ILE A 26 -37.31 0.65 -1.18
C ILE A 26 -35.89 0.53 -0.61
N PHE A 27 -35.40 -0.69 -0.40
CA PHE A 27 -34.04 -0.93 0.08
C PHE A 27 -32.98 -0.53 -0.96
N CYS A 28 -33.23 -0.77 -2.25
CA CYS A 28 -32.38 -0.28 -3.33
C CYS A 28 -32.34 1.25 -3.38
N ILE A 29 -33.49 1.93 -3.22
CA ILE A 29 -33.55 3.40 -3.18
C ILE A 29 -32.84 3.92 -1.92
N LEU A 30 -33.00 3.28 -0.76
CA LEU A 30 -32.28 3.65 0.46
C LEU A 30 -30.76 3.43 0.35
N ALA A 31 -30.32 2.40 -0.36
CA ALA A 31 -28.90 2.16 -0.67
C ALA A 31 -28.34 3.16 -1.70
N LEU A 32 -29.19 3.69 -2.59
CA LEU A 32 -28.82 4.78 -3.50
C LEU A 32 -28.83 6.15 -2.81
N LEU A 33 -29.66 6.31 -1.77
CA LEU A 33 -29.76 7.54 -0.95
C LEU A 33 -28.80 7.54 0.25
N SER A 34 -28.19 6.42 0.61
CA SER A 34 -27.13 6.41 1.61
C SER A 34 -25.97 7.24 1.07
N PRO A 35 -25.52 8.29 1.78
CA PRO A 35 -24.45 9.17 1.33
C PRO A 35 -23.11 8.43 1.51
N GLY A 36 -22.84 7.51 0.61
CA GLY A 36 -21.56 6.81 0.45
C GLY A 36 -20.78 7.38 -0.74
N LEU A 37 -20.75 8.70 -0.87
CA LEU A 37 -19.99 9.40 -1.90
C LEU A 37 -19.09 10.43 -1.20
N PRO A 38 -17.75 10.32 -1.31
CA PRO A 38 -16.88 11.38 -0.88
C PRO A 38 -17.13 12.59 -1.77
N GLU A 39 -17.44 13.69 -1.11
CA GLU A 39 -17.74 15.00 -1.63
C GLU A 39 -16.62 15.48 -2.57
N LEU A 40 -16.93 15.65 -3.85
CA LEU A 40 -16.07 16.40 -4.78
C LEU A 40 -16.10 17.87 -4.35
N ALA A 41 -15.09 18.30 -3.61
CA ALA A 41 -14.92 19.70 -3.24
C ALA A 41 -14.60 20.56 -4.48
N PRO A 42 -15.20 21.75 -4.62
CA PRO A 42 -14.94 22.64 -5.73
C PRO A 42 -13.60 23.36 -5.54
N ASN A 43 -12.90 23.50 -6.67
CA ASN A 43 -11.68 24.25 -6.82
C ASN A 43 -11.79 25.66 -6.20
N SER A 44 -11.01 25.93 -5.15
CA SER A 44 -10.73 27.27 -4.64
C SER A 44 -9.27 27.32 -4.21
N GLY A 45 -8.47 28.03 -5.00
CA GLY A 45 -7.08 28.29 -4.65
C GLY A 45 -7.01 29.14 -3.39
N SER A 46 -6.30 28.66 -2.38
CA SER A 46 -5.45 29.47 -1.50
C SER A 46 -4.69 28.61 -0.52
N GLN A 47 -3.37 28.77 -0.59
CA GLN A 47 -2.40 28.69 0.51
C GLN A 47 -2.28 27.35 1.24
N VAL A 48 -1.20 26.68 0.86
CA VAL A 48 -0.39 25.74 1.64
C VAL A 48 -0.40 26.13 3.13
N LEU A 49 -1.27 25.50 3.91
CA LEU A 49 -1.12 25.39 5.35
C LEU A 49 -0.59 23.99 5.61
N VAL A 50 0.74 23.89 5.73
CA VAL A 50 1.44 22.69 6.17
C VAL A 50 0.87 22.30 7.54
N SER A 51 0.01 21.27 7.54
CA SER A 51 -0.45 20.62 8.76
C SER A 51 0.76 19.99 9.42
N LYS A 52 1.20 20.63 10.51
CA LYS A 52 2.40 20.35 11.30
C LYS A 52 2.21 19.09 12.15
N ARG A 53 1.92 17.95 11.51
CA ARG A 53 1.80 16.61 12.14
C ARG A 53 2.75 15.55 11.56
N SER A 54 3.61 15.89 10.60
CA SER A 54 4.47 14.93 9.87
C SER A 54 5.96 14.92 10.29
N VAL A 55 6.36 15.64 11.34
CA VAL A 55 7.79 15.86 11.64
C VAL A 55 8.55 14.57 12.01
N GLU A 56 7.86 13.55 12.56
CA GLU A 56 8.54 12.34 13.04
C GLU A 56 8.73 11.25 11.97
N GLY A 57 7.87 11.21 10.95
CA GLY A 57 8.02 10.28 9.82
C GLY A 57 8.98 10.79 8.75
N GLU A 58 9.06 12.10 8.56
CA GLU A 58 9.91 12.73 7.54
C GLU A 58 11.40 12.63 7.87
N THR A 59 11.76 12.63 9.16
CA THR A 59 13.16 12.48 9.59
C THR A 59 13.70 11.06 9.41
N LYS A 60 12.83 10.06 9.32
CA LYS A 60 13.21 8.64 9.32
C LYS A 60 13.34 8.02 7.93
N LEU A 61 12.67 8.61 6.94
CA LEU A 61 12.69 8.18 5.54
C LEU A 61 13.87 8.74 4.73
N GLY A 62 14.49 9.83 5.22
CA GLY A 62 15.47 10.58 4.45
C GLY A 62 14.88 11.24 3.20
N GLU A 63 15.69 11.99 2.47
CA GLU A 63 15.22 12.74 1.28
C GLU A 63 14.79 11.82 0.14
N LEU A 64 15.57 10.76 -0.14
CA LEU A 64 15.30 9.81 -1.22
C LEU A 64 14.06 8.96 -0.94
N GLY A 65 13.88 8.50 0.30
CA GLY A 65 12.68 7.77 0.69
C GLY A 65 11.43 8.65 0.62
N LEU A 66 11.52 9.92 1.03
CA LEU A 66 10.42 10.88 0.84
C LEU A 66 10.13 11.14 -0.63
N LEU A 67 11.15 11.22 -1.48
CA LEU A 67 10.99 11.38 -2.92
C LEU A 67 10.26 10.17 -3.53
N MET A 68 10.62 8.95 -3.11
CA MET A 68 9.89 7.74 -3.51
C MET A 68 8.42 7.80 -3.14
N ILE A 69 8.09 8.06 -1.88
CA ILE A 69 6.68 8.08 -1.45
C ILE A 69 5.87 9.18 -2.16
N LYS A 70 6.49 10.33 -2.49
CA LYS A 70 5.83 11.40 -3.27
C LYS A 70 5.47 10.99 -4.71
N MET A 71 6.09 9.94 -5.25
CA MET A 71 5.74 9.41 -6.57
C MET A 71 4.49 8.52 -6.53
N LEU A 72 4.04 8.10 -5.35
CA LEU A 72 2.83 7.30 -5.18
C LEU A 72 1.59 8.19 -4.98
N PRO A 73 0.42 7.77 -5.48
CA PRO A 73 -0.83 8.47 -5.21
C PRO A 73 -1.24 8.29 -3.74
N GLU A 74 -1.36 9.40 -3.01
CA GLU A 74 -1.60 9.41 -1.55
C GLU A 74 -3.00 8.90 -1.13
N ASN A 75 -3.92 8.73 -2.09
CA ASN A 75 -5.32 8.36 -1.86
C ASN A 75 -5.63 6.89 -2.17
N LEU A 76 -4.62 6.08 -2.48
CA LEU A 76 -4.77 4.67 -2.79
C LEU A 76 -4.07 3.79 -1.74
N ALA A 77 -4.60 2.58 -1.57
CA ALA A 77 -4.07 1.63 -0.62
C ALA A 77 -2.79 1.00 -1.14
N PHE A 78 -1.65 1.53 -0.71
CA PHE A 78 -0.33 1.02 -1.01
C PHE A 78 0.43 0.66 0.27
N THR A 79 1.31 -0.33 0.15
CA THR A 79 2.40 -0.55 1.10
C THR A 79 3.72 -0.41 0.37
N ALA A 80 4.60 0.45 0.86
CA ALA A 80 5.93 0.66 0.31
C ALA A 80 7.00 0.17 1.29
N PHE A 81 7.87 -0.71 0.83
CA PHE A 81 9.05 -1.19 1.54
C PHE A 81 10.25 -0.32 1.15
N VAL A 82 10.38 0.83 1.80
CA VAL A 82 11.34 1.86 1.40
C VAL A 82 12.72 1.54 1.98
N PRO A 83 13.80 1.53 1.18
CA PRO A 83 15.15 1.40 1.72
C PRO A 83 15.48 2.52 2.71
N SER A 84 16.29 2.22 3.73
CA SER A 84 16.83 3.25 4.62
C SER A 84 17.86 4.10 3.88
N GLU A 85 18.16 5.29 4.42
CA GLU A 85 19.17 6.18 3.84
C GLU A 85 20.54 5.50 3.69
N LYS A 86 20.90 4.62 4.64
CA LYS A 86 22.10 3.79 4.56
C LYS A 86 22.03 2.80 3.40
N ALA A 87 20.89 2.16 3.19
CA ALA A 87 20.70 1.23 2.08
C ALA A 87 20.80 1.95 0.72
N PHE A 88 20.28 3.18 0.61
CA PHE A 88 20.44 4.00 -0.59
C PHE A 88 21.91 4.32 -0.89
N ASP A 89 22.67 4.75 0.12
CA ASP A 89 24.08 5.11 -0.07
C ASP A 89 24.94 3.86 -0.39
N HIS A 90 24.74 2.77 0.34
CA HIS A 90 25.58 1.57 0.18
C HIS A 90 25.28 0.76 -1.08
N VAL A 91 24.00 0.51 -1.39
CA VAL A 91 23.62 -0.39 -2.50
C VAL A 91 23.52 0.38 -3.81
N LEU A 92 22.90 1.57 -3.76
CA LEU A 92 22.57 2.33 -4.96
C LEU A 92 23.57 3.44 -5.25
N LYS A 93 24.53 3.66 -4.34
CA LYS A 93 25.53 4.75 -4.42
C LYS A 93 24.87 6.12 -4.61
N LEU A 94 23.64 6.26 -4.08
CA LEU A 94 22.86 7.48 -4.14
C LEU A 94 23.08 8.27 -2.86
N GLN A 95 23.82 9.37 -2.96
CA GLN A 95 24.02 10.30 -1.85
C GLN A 95 22.97 11.40 -1.85
N SER A 96 22.36 11.63 -0.69
CA SER A 96 21.41 12.72 -0.38
C SER A 96 22.07 14.11 -0.30
N ASN A 97 23.31 14.28 -0.76
CA ASN A 97 24.00 15.57 -0.69
C ASN A 97 23.21 16.64 -1.45
N SER A 98 22.87 17.71 -0.73
CA SER A 98 21.86 18.76 -0.96
C SER A 98 21.95 19.59 -2.24
N SER A 99 22.64 19.11 -3.27
CA SER A 99 22.41 19.51 -4.64
C SER A 99 22.31 18.23 -5.45
N LEU A 100 21.07 17.79 -5.72
CA LEU A 100 20.78 16.99 -6.90
C LEU A 100 21.33 17.78 -8.09
N MET A 101 22.60 17.56 -8.42
CA MET A 101 23.24 18.18 -9.57
C MET A 101 22.34 17.85 -10.75
N THR A 102 21.83 18.87 -11.41
CA THR A 102 20.72 18.77 -12.37
C THR A 102 20.95 17.67 -13.42
N ASP A 103 22.22 17.37 -13.71
CA ASP A 103 22.67 16.34 -14.63
C ASP A 103 22.41 14.89 -14.17
N LYS A 104 22.34 14.60 -12.86
CA LYS A 104 22.10 13.25 -12.31
C LYS A 104 20.69 13.04 -11.77
N MET A 105 19.85 14.08 -11.82
CA MET A 105 18.50 14.03 -11.28
C MET A 105 17.63 13.04 -12.06
N ASN A 106 17.77 12.99 -13.39
CA ASN A 106 17.05 12.03 -14.23
C ASN A 106 17.41 10.59 -13.91
N ASP A 107 18.70 10.29 -13.74
CA ASP A 107 19.16 8.94 -13.38
C ASP A 107 18.64 8.54 -12.00
N THR A 108 18.64 9.47 -11.05
CA THR A 108 18.06 9.25 -9.72
C THR A 108 16.58 8.91 -9.82
N PHE A 109 15.78 9.68 -10.57
CA PHE A 109 14.37 9.38 -10.76
C PHE A 109 14.14 8.04 -11.46
N ALA A 110 14.95 7.69 -12.46
CA ALA A 110 14.86 6.40 -13.14
C ALA A 110 15.12 5.24 -12.17
N ILE A 111 16.19 5.32 -11.38
CA ILE A 111 16.54 4.33 -10.36
C ILE A 111 15.43 4.22 -9.32
N LEU A 112 14.98 5.35 -8.75
CA LEU A 112 13.92 5.35 -7.73
C LEU A 112 12.60 4.82 -8.27
N SER A 113 12.23 5.13 -9.52
CA SER A 113 11.02 4.62 -10.16
C SER A 113 11.08 3.11 -10.32
N GLN A 114 12.25 2.59 -10.73
CA GLN A 114 12.47 1.15 -10.88
C GLN A 114 12.38 0.43 -9.53
N ILE A 115 13.08 0.94 -8.51
CA ILE A 115 13.03 0.39 -7.14
C ILE A 115 11.61 0.44 -6.59
N MET A 116 10.86 1.54 -6.79
CA MET A 116 9.47 1.61 -6.39
C MET A 116 8.63 0.50 -7.01
N GLY A 117 8.86 0.19 -8.29
CA GLY A 117 8.20 -0.92 -8.97
C GLY A 117 8.38 -2.24 -8.23
N PHE A 118 9.59 -2.51 -7.73
CA PHE A 118 9.91 -3.72 -6.96
C PHE A 118 9.45 -3.68 -5.50
N CYS A 119 9.50 -2.50 -4.86
CA CYS A 119 9.33 -2.35 -3.41
C CYS A 119 7.89 -2.02 -2.99
N THR A 120 6.98 -1.78 -3.93
CA THR A 120 5.62 -1.30 -3.63
C THR A 120 4.59 -2.36 -3.94
N VAL A 121 3.64 -2.56 -3.04
CA VAL A 121 2.51 -3.50 -3.18
C VAL A 121 1.20 -2.70 -3.20
N PRO A 122 0.28 -2.95 -4.15
CA PRO A 122 -0.99 -2.23 -4.28
C PRO A 122 -2.08 -2.72 -3.29
N GLN A 123 -1.72 -2.87 -2.01
CA GLN A 123 -2.64 -3.15 -0.91
C GLN A 123 -2.01 -2.77 0.44
N HIS A 124 -2.83 -2.60 1.48
CA HIS A 124 -2.35 -2.38 2.85
C HIS A 124 -1.85 -3.68 3.48
N ILE A 125 -0.60 -3.66 3.91
CA ILE A 125 0.05 -4.72 4.67
C ILE A 125 0.62 -4.09 5.93
N PRO A 126 -0.23 -3.83 6.94
CA PRO A 126 0.27 -3.41 8.23
C PRO A 126 1.11 -4.55 8.83
N SER A 127 2.13 -4.22 9.62
CA SER A 127 3.00 -5.24 10.22
C SER A 127 2.15 -6.26 10.96
N GLU A 128 1.18 -5.84 11.77
CA GLU A 128 0.30 -6.73 12.55
C GLU A 128 -0.39 -7.85 11.76
N SER A 129 -0.70 -7.64 10.47
CA SER A 129 -1.38 -8.65 9.64
C SER A 129 -0.44 -9.73 9.11
N VAL A 130 0.87 -9.50 9.16
CA VAL A 130 1.87 -10.45 8.70
C VAL A 130 2.04 -11.58 9.74
N PRO A 131 1.92 -12.85 9.31
CA PRO A 131 2.02 -13.98 10.21
C PRO A 131 3.47 -14.24 10.65
N VAL A 132 3.62 -14.72 11.89
CA VAL A 132 4.90 -15.12 12.47
C VAL A 132 5.32 -16.48 11.92
N LEU A 133 6.60 -16.60 11.52
CA LEU A 133 7.20 -17.84 10.98
C LEU A 133 6.48 -18.44 9.77
N LYS A 134 5.68 -17.64 9.06
CA LYS A 134 4.98 -18.05 7.85
C LYS A 134 5.13 -16.97 6.79
N GLU A 135 5.46 -17.41 5.59
CA GLU A 135 5.62 -16.53 4.45
C GLU A 135 4.29 -16.16 3.81
N LEU A 136 4.13 -14.87 3.53
CA LEU A 136 3.10 -14.29 2.69
C LEU A 136 3.73 -13.91 1.35
N GLN A 137 3.17 -14.41 0.27
CA GLN A 137 3.60 -14.06 -1.09
C GLN A 137 2.73 -12.94 -1.63
N LEU A 138 3.37 -11.89 -2.12
CA LEU A 138 2.75 -10.69 -2.67
C LEU A 138 3.35 -10.40 -4.04
N ASP A 139 2.58 -9.74 -4.91
CA ASP A 139 3.09 -9.22 -6.16
C ASP A 139 3.23 -7.69 -6.03
N SER A 140 4.39 -7.17 -6.43
CA SER A 140 4.67 -5.74 -6.45
C SER A 140 3.94 -5.03 -7.60
N VAL A 141 4.05 -3.70 -7.67
CA VAL A 141 3.55 -2.90 -8.79
C VAL A 141 4.16 -3.32 -10.13
N SER A 142 5.44 -3.72 -10.16
CA SER A 142 6.08 -4.26 -11.37
C SER A 142 5.78 -5.73 -11.63
N GLY A 143 5.02 -6.41 -10.75
CA GLY A 143 4.80 -7.86 -10.80
C GLY A 143 5.95 -8.68 -10.22
N PHE A 144 6.93 -8.05 -9.58
CA PHE A 144 8.01 -8.73 -8.86
C PHE A 144 7.46 -9.40 -7.60
N ARG A 145 7.87 -10.64 -7.34
CA ARG A 145 7.36 -11.41 -6.20
C ARG A 145 8.09 -11.02 -4.92
N ILE A 146 7.30 -10.61 -3.92
CA ILE A 146 7.76 -10.22 -2.60
C ILE A 146 7.31 -11.26 -1.58
N TYR A 147 8.24 -11.67 -0.74
CA TYR A 147 8.06 -12.64 0.34
C TYR A 147 8.14 -11.92 1.68
N VAL A 148 7.03 -11.87 2.40
CA VAL A 148 6.91 -11.13 3.66
C VAL A 148 6.65 -12.09 4.82
N TRP A 149 7.39 -11.97 5.90
CA TRP A 149 7.18 -12.79 7.11
C TRP A 149 7.71 -12.10 8.35
N LYS A 150 7.38 -12.62 9.54
CA LYS A 150 7.93 -12.13 10.80
C LYS A 150 8.78 -13.16 11.51
N MET A 151 9.89 -12.69 12.09
CA MET A 151 10.67 -13.44 13.07
C MET A 151 9.90 -13.61 14.40
N PRO A 152 10.31 -14.56 15.26
CA PRO A 152 9.68 -14.77 16.57
C PRO A 152 9.72 -13.55 17.50
N ASP A 153 10.71 -12.67 17.32
CA ASP A 153 10.85 -11.40 18.04
C ASP A 153 9.91 -10.29 17.52
N GLY A 154 9.15 -10.57 16.46
CA GLY A 154 8.22 -9.63 15.83
C GLY A 154 8.82 -8.77 14.73
N THR A 155 10.12 -8.88 14.45
CA THR A 155 10.76 -8.14 13.34
C THR A 155 10.19 -8.59 12.00
N LEU A 156 9.80 -7.62 11.17
CA LEU A 156 9.32 -7.85 9.82
C LEU A 156 10.49 -8.09 8.86
N LEU A 157 10.38 -9.12 8.02
CA LEU A 157 11.31 -9.39 6.94
C LEU A 157 10.57 -9.39 5.61
N VAL A 158 11.25 -8.84 4.61
CA VAL A 158 10.77 -8.75 3.24
C VAL A 158 11.92 -9.19 2.34
N ASN A 159 11.76 -10.29 1.62
CA ASN A 159 12.83 -10.94 0.84
C ASN A 159 14.12 -11.13 1.68
N ASN A 160 13.97 -11.53 2.95
CA ASN A 160 15.06 -11.68 3.93
C ASN A 160 15.77 -10.38 4.37
N ILE A 161 15.27 -9.22 3.94
CA ILE A 161 15.74 -7.91 4.41
C ILE A 161 14.93 -7.51 5.65
N ARG A 162 15.63 -7.10 6.71
CA ARG A 162 15.00 -6.69 7.97
C ARG A 162 14.41 -5.28 7.86
N SER A 163 13.27 -5.07 8.49
CA SER A 163 12.71 -3.74 8.70
C SER A 163 13.45 -3.02 9.83
N GLU A 164 13.88 -1.77 9.60
CA GLU A 164 14.29 -0.85 10.66
C GLU A 164 13.07 -0.28 11.38
N GLN A 165 12.02 0.02 10.62
CA GLN A 165 10.79 0.62 11.12
C GLN A 165 9.59 0.12 10.33
N VAL A 166 8.45 0.04 10.99
CA VAL A 166 7.22 -0.48 10.39
C VAL A 166 6.06 0.46 10.64
N ASP A 167 5.03 0.34 9.79
CA ASP A 167 3.73 0.99 9.94
C ASP A 167 3.76 2.53 9.99
N LEU A 168 4.74 3.15 9.32
CA LEU A 168 4.72 4.59 9.11
C LEU A 168 3.58 4.95 8.15
N ARG A 169 2.85 6.04 8.44
CA ARG A 169 1.70 6.48 7.64
C ARG A 169 2.01 7.76 6.85
N LYS A 170 1.73 7.74 5.55
CA LYS A 170 1.75 8.93 4.68
C LYS A 170 0.50 8.93 3.78
N GLY A 171 -0.51 9.71 4.17
CA GLY A 171 -1.84 9.59 3.56
C GLY A 171 -2.40 8.17 3.76
N GLU A 172 -2.91 7.57 2.69
CA GLU A 172 -3.35 6.17 2.68
C GLU A 172 -2.20 5.17 2.50
N ILE A 173 -0.94 5.61 2.40
CA ILE A 173 0.21 4.71 2.17
C ILE A 173 0.76 4.23 3.52
N ILE A 174 0.99 2.91 3.63
CA ILE A 174 1.77 2.28 4.70
C ILE A 174 3.23 2.18 4.25
N VAL A 175 4.15 2.61 5.11
CA VAL A 175 5.57 2.60 4.80
C VAL A 175 6.33 1.80 5.85
N HIS A 176 7.12 0.84 5.37
CA HIS A 176 8.08 0.09 6.18
C HIS A 176 9.48 0.45 5.70
N VAL A 177 10.36 0.86 6.61
CA VAL A 177 11.75 1.20 6.29
C VAL A 177 12.60 -0.05 6.40
N MET A 178 13.39 -0.34 5.37
CA MET A 178 14.14 -1.59 5.21
C MET A 178 15.66 -1.35 5.28
N GLU A 179 16.40 -2.24 5.94
CA GLU A 179 17.88 -2.16 6.05
C GLU A 179 18.61 -2.37 4.71
N GLY A 180 17.89 -2.77 3.67
CA GLY A 180 18.42 -3.07 2.34
C GLY A 180 17.43 -2.69 1.25
N VAL A 181 17.80 -2.95 0.00
CA VAL A 181 16.99 -2.62 -1.18
C VAL A 181 16.39 -3.89 -1.78
N ILE A 182 15.09 -3.87 -2.05
CA ILE A 182 14.40 -4.97 -2.74
C ILE A 182 14.44 -4.68 -4.25
N MET A 183 15.04 -5.58 -5.01
CA MET A 183 15.13 -5.50 -6.47
C MET A 183 15.27 -6.90 -7.08
N ASP A 184 15.14 -7.00 -8.40
CA ASP A 184 15.49 -8.23 -9.12
C ASP A 184 17.01 -8.34 -9.33
N ALA A 185 17.46 -9.54 -9.69
CA ALA A 185 18.87 -9.85 -9.82
C ALA A 185 19.50 -9.13 -11.03
N GLU A 186 18.72 -8.94 -12.10
CA GLU A 186 19.16 -8.23 -13.30
C GLU A 186 19.44 -6.75 -13.01
N PHE A 187 18.58 -6.09 -12.22
CA PHE A 187 18.82 -4.72 -11.79
C PHE A 187 19.96 -4.61 -10.78
N GLU A 188 20.08 -5.57 -9.85
CA GLU A 188 21.19 -5.63 -8.89
C GLU A 188 22.55 -5.69 -9.58
N GLN A 189 22.68 -6.48 -10.65
CA GLN A 189 23.90 -6.59 -11.44
C GLN A 189 24.38 -5.26 -12.02
N SER A 190 23.47 -4.32 -12.29
CA SER A 190 23.86 -3.00 -12.82
C SER A 190 24.65 -2.13 -11.84
N PHE A 191 24.69 -2.49 -10.55
CA PHE A 191 25.44 -1.79 -9.50
C PHE A 191 26.76 -2.48 -9.12
N ILE A 192 26.95 -3.74 -9.55
CA ILE A 192 28.16 -4.52 -9.32
C ILE A 192 29.21 -4.05 -10.33
N PRO A 193 30.41 -3.62 -9.87
CA PRO A 193 31.47 -3.21 -10.79
C PRO A 193 32.11 -4.42 -11.48
N ASP A 194 32.53 -4.26 -12.74
CA ASP A 194 33.10 -5.30 -13.62
C ASP A 194 34.45 -5.93 -13.16
N TYR A 195 34.86 -5.76 -11.90
CA TYR A 195 36.22 -6.08 -11.43
C TYR A 195 36.32 -7.39 -10.60
N GLU A 196 35.31 -8.26 -10.65
CA GLU A 196 35.30 -9.55 -9.96
C GLU A 196 35.19 -10.72 -10.96
N GLU A 197 36.12 -10.79 -11.93
CA GLU A 197 36.44 -12.01 -12.70
C GLU A 197 37.89 -12.46 -12.44
#